data_AF-A0A2E2EEC2-F1
#
_entry.id   AF-A0A2E2EEC2-F1
#
_cell.length_a   1.000
_cell.length_b   1.000
_cell.length_c   1.000
_cell.angle_alpha   90.00
_cell.angle_beta   90.00
_cell.angle_gamma   90.00
#
_symmetry.space_group_name_H-M   'P 1'
#
loop_
_entity.id
_entity.type
_entity.pdbx_description
1 polymer ?
#
loop_
_entity_poly.entity_id
_entity_poly.type
_entity_poly.pdbx_seq_one_letter_code
_entity_poly.pdbx_strand_id
1 'polypeptide(L)'
;MDERNSQYELQPSRNGLTVPIINGVYLHSIYNPAKEAEAFANSQEKNLKYKNKVLILGLGFGYHIEEIAKKLNSMHSNYEIIILEPNKRLVEDFIAARDFEDKNIKIICKDKVKQLFENLEFIEFLMSKPCIIKHDTSFILEKEFFSQFLSYQAPQNTIQYKSLLSERSKELFDNFGAFTFKQNVQNILSHGKIESQGQYLIMALSELNKSYKKGISNE
;
A
#
# COMPACT_ATOMS: atom_id res chain seq x y z
N MET A 1 2.64 -2.28 23.74
CA MET A 1 1.37 -2.60 24.40
C MET A 1 0.26 -1.97 23.60
N ASP A 2 -0.42 -2.80 22.81
CA ASP A 2 -1.87 -2.73 22.64
C ASP A 2 -2.32 -4.13 22.18
N GLU A 3 -2.12 -5.10 23.07
CA GLU A 3 -2.96 -6.29 23.17
C GLU A 3 -4.37 -5.84 23.59
N ARG A 4 -5.05 -5.06 22.75
CA ARG A 4 -6.44 -4.67 23.00
C ARG A 4 -7.30 -5.90 22.75
N ASN A 5 -7.36 -6.77 23.76
CA ASN A 5 -8.36 -7.82 24.00
C ASN A 5 -9.01 -8.40 22.74
N SER A 6 -8.20 -8.88 21.80
CA SER A 6 -8.73 -9.55 20.62
C SER A 6 -8.77 -11.05 20.89
N GLN A 7 -9.98 -11.62 21.03
CA GLN A 7 -10.12 -13.07 21.02
C GLN A 7 -9.73 -13.55 19.63
N TYR A 8 -8.52 -14.10 19.52
CA TYR A 8 -7.97 -14.63 18.28
C TYR A 8 -7.86 -16.14 18.40
N GLU A 9 -8.48 -16.85 17.46
CA GLU A 9 -8.46 -18.31 17.39
C GLU A 9 -8.29 -18.77 15.94
N LEU A 10 -7.65 -19.91 15.76
CA LEU A 10 -7.64 -20.65 14.50
C LEU A 10 -8.56 -21.85 14.65
N GLN A 11 -9.54 -21.99 13.76
CA GLN A 11 -10.43 -23.13 13.73
C GLN A 11 -10.42 -23.81 12.35
N PRO A 12 -10.49 -25.15 12.28
CA PRO A 12 -10.68 -25.83 11.02
C PRO A 12 -12.12 -25.60 10.52
N SER A 13 -12.26 -25.28 9.24
CA SER A 13 -13.52 -25.34 8.53
C SER A 13 -14.00 -26.78 8.39
N ARG A 14 -15.23 -26.99 7.92
CA ARG A 14 -15.79 -28.33 7.65
C ARG A 14 -15.00 -29.13 6.62
N ASN A 15 -14.23 -28.47 5.75
CA ASN A 15 -13.34 -29.12 4.79
C ASN A 15 -11.87 -29.17 5.26
N GLY A 16 -11.60 -28.90 6.54
CA GLY A 16 -10.27 -29.01 7.15
C GLY A 16 -9.33 -27.83 6.90
N LEU A 17 -9.78 -26.79 6.20
CA LEU A 17 -9.01 -25.58 5.94
C LEU A 17 -9.04 -24.66 7.16
N THR A 18 -7.89 -24.11 7.54
CA THR A 18 -7.80 -23.21 8.69
C THR A 18 -8.51 -21.88 8.41
N VAL A 19 -9.34 -21.45 9.35
CA VAL A 19 -10.06 -20.17 9.32
C VAL A 19 -9.75 -19.41 10.61
N PRO A 20 -9.16 -18.21 10.53
CA PRO A 20 -8.99 -17.35 11.68
C PRO A 20 -10.31 -16.73 12.10
N ILE A 21 -10.46 -16.57 13.41
CA ILE A 21 -11.57 -15.93 14.07
C ILE A 21 -11.00 -14.81 14.92
N ILE A 22 -11.51 -13.60 14.72
CA ILE A 22 -11.10 -12.41 15.47
C ILE A 22 -12.35 -11.80 16.08
N ASN A 23 -12.42 -11.75 17.40
CA ASN A 23 -13.57 -11.21 18.14
C ASN A 23 -14.89 -11.88 17.76
N GLY A 24 -14.86 -13.20 17.56
CA GLY A 24 -16.01 -13.99 17.13
C GLY A 24 -16.40 -13.85 15.65
N VAL A 25 -15.65 -13.05 14.88
CA VAL A 25 -15.86 -12.88 13.43
C VAL A 25 -14.95 -13.82 12.67
N TYR A 26 -15.54 -14.71 11.88
CA TYR A 26 -14.82 -15.61 10.98
C TYR A 26 -14.32 -14.83 9.76
N LEU A 27 -13.02 -14.91 9.46
CA LEU A 27 -12.46 -14.23 8.29
C LEU A 27 -12.90 -14.85 6.96
N HIS A 28 -13.29 -16.12 6.97
CA HIS A 28 -13.84 -16.83 5.81
C HIS A 28 -14.98 -17.77 6.25
N SER A 29 -15.72 -18.28 5.27
CA SER A 29 -16.78 -19.25 5.44
C SER A 29 -16.28 -20.52 6.13
N ILE A 30 -16.89 -20.84 7.27
CA ILE A 30 -16.66 -22.10 8.01
C ILE A 30 -17.00 -23.35 7.19
N TYR A 31 -17.77 -23.20 6.12
CA TYR A 31 -18.24 -24.32 5.31
C TYR A 31 -17.22 -24.67 4.22
N ASN A 32 -16.76 -23.68 3.46
CA ASN A 32 -15.80 -23.88 2.38
C ASN A 32 -15.11 -22.54 1.99
N PRO A 33 -13.99 -22.19 2.65
CA PRO A 33 -13.22 -20.97 2.36
C PRO A 33 -12.75 -20.89 0.91
N ALA A 34 -12.36 -22.02 0.31
CA ALA A 34 -11.85 -22.07 -1.05
C ALA A 34 -12.92 -21.69 -2.08
N LYS A 35 -14.14 -22.19 -1.93
CA LYS A 35 -15.25 -21.86 -2.84
C LYS A 35 -15.67 -20.39 -2.73
N GLU A 36 -15.64 -19.83 -1.53
CA GLU A 36 -15.87 -18.40 -1.32
C GLU A 36 -14.78 -17.56 -1.99
N ALA A 37 -13.53 -17.92 -1.80
CA ALA A 37 -12.38 -17.26 -2.43
C ALA A 37 -12.45 -17.28 -3.97
N GLU A 38 -12.84 -18.42 -4.55
CA GLU A 38 -13.03 -18.55 -6.00
C GLU A 38 -14.14 -17.61 -6.50
N ALA A 39 -15.30 -17.62 -5.84
CA ALA A 39 -16.41 -16.73 -6.18
C ALA A 39 -16.01 -15.25 -6.05
N PHE A 40 -15.26 -14.91 -5.00
CA PHE A 40 -14.72 -13.58 -4.78
C PHE A 40 -13.77 -13.17 -5.92
N ALA A 41 -12.79 -14.01 -6.28
CA ALA A 41 -11.86 -13.72 -7.36
C ALA A 41 -12.58 -13.56 -8.72
N ASN A 42 -13.60 -14.38 -8.98
CA ASN A 42 -14.45 -14.27 -10.17
C ASN A 42 -15.16 -12.90 -10.26
N SER A 43 -15.63 -12.35 -9.13
CA SER A 43 -16.24 -11.02 -9.10
C SER A 43 -15.28 -9.89 -9.53
N GLN A 44 -13.97 -10.11 -9.39
CA GLN A 44 -12.93 -9.12 -9.68
C GLN A 44 -12.36 -9.21 -11.11
N GLU A 45 -12.79 -10.21 -11.90
CA GLU A 45 -12.20 -10.54 -13.20
C GLU A 45 -12.11 -9.36 -14.17
N LYS A 46 -13.16 -8.52 -14.23
CA LYS A 46 -13.16 -7.33 -15.08
C LYS A 46 -12.04 -6.35 -14.74
N ASN A 47 -11.76 -6.18 -13.44
CA ASN A 47 -10.71 -5.28 -12.97
C ASN A 47 -9.33 -5.90 -13.22
N LEU A 48 -9.19 -7.20 -12.93
CA LEU A 48 -7.95 -7.95 -13.08
C LEU A 48 -7.51 -8.06 -14.54
N LYS A 49 -8.44 -8.09 -15.51
CA LYS A 49 -8.12 -8.17 -16.95
C LYS A 49 -7.21 -7.04 -17.44
N TYR A 50 -7.33 -5.84 -16.88
CA TYR A 50 -6.58 -4.65 -17.32
C TYR A 50 -5.54 -4.16 -16.31
N LYS A 51 -5.51 -4.76 -15.11
CA LYS A 51 -4.64 -4.37 -14.01
C LYS A 51 -3.86 -5.58 -13.53
N ASN A 52 -2.56 -5.57 -13.79
CA ASN A 52 -1.64 -6.60 -13.33
C ASN A 52 -0.99 -6.28 -11.97
N LYS A 53 -1.26 -5.10 -11.40
CA LYS A 53 -0.82 -4.72 -10.05
C LYS A 53 -2.04 -4.60 -9.15
N VAL A 54 -2.03 -5.31 -8.02
CA VAL A 54 -3.18 -5.44 -7.13
C VAL A 54 -2.79 -5.16 -5.69
N LEU A 55 -3.52 -4.24 -5.06
CA LEU A 55 -3.43 -3.96 -3.63
C LEU A 55 -4.61 -4.63 -2.92
N ILE A 56 -4.34 -5.55 -2.01
CA ILE A 56 -5.36 -6.24 -1.23
C ILE A 56 -5.38 -5.66 0.18
N LEU A 57 -6.56 -5.22 0.63
CA LEU A 57 -6.77 -4.73 1.99
C LEU A 57 -7.29 -5.88 2.85
N GLY A 58 -6.40 -6.49 3.64
CA GLY A 58 -6.69 -7.61 4.53
C GLY A 58 -6.19 -8.96 4.00
N LEU A 59 -5.52 -9.71 4.87
CA LEU A 59 -4.97 -11.04 4.56
C LEU A 59 -6.03 -12.14 4.57
N GLY A 60 -7.04 -12.04 5.44
CA GLY A 60 -8.05 -13.10 5.63
C GLY A 60 -7.37 -14.36 6.16
N PHE A 61 -7.06 -15.29 5.26
CA PHE A 61 -6.04 -16.33 5.48
C PHE A 61 -5.39 -16.79 4.16
N GLY A 62 -5.34 -15.90 3.17
CA GLY A 62 -4.68 -16.14 1.88
C GLY A 62 -5.54 -16.75 0.78
N TYR A 63 -6.69 -17.36 1.07
CA TYR A 63 -7.46 -18.09 0.05
C TYR A 63 -7.89 -17.22 -1.15
N HIS A 64 -8.44 -16.03 -0.90
CA HIS A 64 -8.85 -15.12 -1.98
C HIS A 64 -7.65 -14.56 -2.76
N ILE A 65 -6.51 -14.41 -2.10
CA ILE A 65 -5.27 -13.92 -2.70
C ILE A 65 -4.73 -14.95 -3.68
N GLU A 66 -4.69 -16.24 -3.30
CA GLU A 66 -4.27 -17.34 -4.16
C GLU A 66 -5.14 -17.44 -5.42
N GLU A 67 -6.46 -17.31 -5.28
CA GLU A 67 -7.39 -17.32 -6.43
C GLU A 67 -7.22 -16.09 -7.34
N ILE A 68 -6.94 -14.91 -6.77
CA ILE A 68 -6.58 -13.72 -7.55
C ILE A 68 -5.26 -13.91 -8.28
N ALA A 69 -4.24 -14.48 -7.63
CA ALA A 69 -2.93 -14.75 -8.23
C ALA A 69 -3.06 -15.71 -9.42
N LYS A 70 -3.85 -16.78 -9.29
CA LYS A 70 -4.15 -17.71 -10.41
C LYS A 70 -4.75 -16.98 -11.60
N LYS A 71 -5.73 -16.10 -11.38
CA LYS A 71 -6.32 -15.27 -12.44
C LYS A 71 -5.29 -14.35 -13.09
N LEU A 72 -4.51 -13.62 -12.30
CA LEU A 72 -3.49 -12.72 -12.82
C LEU A 72 -2.44 -13.45 -13.65
N ASN A 73 -1.96 -14.61 -13.18
CA ASN A 73 -0.99 -15.43 -13.89
C ASN A 73 -1.53 -15.94 -15.24
N SER A 74 -2.84 -16.20 -15.35
CA SER A 74 -3.45 -16.60 -16.63
C SER A 74 -3.68 -15.43 -17.61
N MET A 75 -3.75 -14.20 -17.11
CA MET A 75 -4.11 -13.01 -17.91
C MET A 75 -2.90 -12.15 -18.28
N HIS A 76 -1.83 -12.21 -17.48
CA HIS A 76 -0.67 -11.32 -17.60
C HIS A 76 0.63 -12.11 -17.52
N SER A 77 1.63 -11.70 -18.31
CA SER A 77 2.98 -12.28 -18.26
C SER A 77 3.77 -11.89 -17.00
N ASN A 78 3.38 -10.80 -16.34
CA ASN A 78 3.94 -10.35 -15.07
C ASN A 78 2.85 -9.64 -14.25
N TYR A 79 2.82 -9.90 -12.94
CA TYR A 79 1.91 -9.26 -12.01
C TYR A 79 2.58 -9.05 -10.65
N GLU A 80 2.00 -8.20 -9.83
CA GLU A 80 2.46 -7.92 -8.47
C GLU A 80 1.25 -7.74 -7.55
N ILE A 81 1.23 -8.48 -6.45
CA ILE A 81 0.21 -8.37 -5.40
C ILE A 81 0.88 -7.87 -4.13
N ILE A 82 0.38 -6.77 -3.59
CA ILE A 82 0.73 -6.31 -2.25
C ILE A 82 -0.48 -6.45 -1.35
N ILE A 83 -0.29 -7.07 -0.19
CA ILE A 83 -1.32 -7.24 0.85
C ILE A 83 -0.99 -6.33 2.01
N LEU A 84 -1.95 -5.52 2.43
CA LEU A 84 -1.87 -4.75 3.67
C LEU A 84 -2.63 -5.48 4.76
N GLU A 85 -1.92 -5.87 5.81
CA GLU A 85 -2.50 -6.51 7.00
C GLU A 85 -1.87 -5.91 8.25
N PRO A 86 -2.61 -5.10 9.04
CA PRO A 86 -2.07 -4.51 10.26
C PRO A 86 -1.94 -5.53 11.40
N ASN A 87 -2.66 -6.65 11.38
CA ASN A 87 -2.63 -7.65 12.45
C ASN A 87 -1.42 -8.56 12.32
N LYS A 88 -0.35 -8.23 13.06
CA LYS A 88 0.91 -8.99 13.08
C LYS A 88 0.74 -10.46 13.45
N ARG A 89 -0.14 -10.77 14.41
CA ARG A 89 -0.39 -12.15 14.84
C ARG A 89 -0.99 -12.98 13.71
N LEU A 90 -1.96 -12.42 12.98
CA LEU A 90 -2.55 -13.07 11.82
C LEU A 90 -1.51 -13.37 10.73
N VAL A 91 -0.58 -12.44 10.48
CA VAL A 91 0.50 -12.63 9.51
C VAL A 91 1.46 -13.74 9.96
N GLU A 92 1.88 -13.73 11.21
CA GLU A 92 2.78 -14.73 11.78
C GLU A 92 2.16 -16.14 11.72
N ASP A 93 0.89 -16.27 12.11
CA ASP A 93 0.16 -17.53 12.09
C ASP A 93 -0.08 -18.03 10.64
N PHE A 94 -0.33 -17.13 9.69
CA PHE A 94 -0.45 -17.47 8.27
C PHE A 94 0.88 -18.02 7.70
N ILE A 95 1.99 -17.34 7.96
CA ILE A 95 3.33 -17.75 7.49
C ILE A 95 3.70 -19.10 8.11
N ALA A 96 3.42 -19.31 9.39
CA ALA A 96 3.69 -20.58 10.07
C ALA A 96 2.86 -21.75 9.53
N ALA A 97 1.63 -21.49 9.07
CA ALA A 97 0.70 -22.53 8.64
C ALA A 97 0.83 -22.89 7.15
N ARG A 98 1.16 -21.93 6.28
CA ARG A 98 1.12 -22.12 4.81
C ARG A 98 2.10 -21.26 4.02
N ASP A 99 2.21 -19.97 4.36
CA ASP A 99 2.92 -18.97 3.55
C ASP A 99 2.45 -18.90 2.07
N PHE A 100 2.95 -17.93 1.30
CA PHE A 100 2.74 -17.89 -0.15
C PHE A 100 3.95 -18.44 -0.90
N GLU A 101 3.76 -19.43 -1.76
CA GLU A 101 4.81 -19.94 -2.64
C GLU A 101 5.15 -18.96 -3.78
N ASP A 102 4.20 -18.11 -4.15
CA ASP A 102 4.33 -17.17 -5.24
C ASP A 102 5.07 -15.89 -4.82
N LYS A 103 6.28 -15.73 -5.35
CA LYS A 103 7.17 -14.57 -5.13
C LYS A 103 6.58 -13.22 -5.57
N ASN A 104 5.53 -13.23 -6.41
CA ASN A 104 4.86 -11.99 -6.84
C ASN A 104 3.91 -11.45 -5.77
N ILE A 105 3.71 -12.19 -4.68
CA ILE A 105 2.85 -11.83 -3.56
C ILE A 105 3.72 -11.35 -2.40
N LYS A 106 3.46 -10.14 -1.90
CA LYS A 106 4.18 -9.53 -0.78
C LYS A 106 3.20 -9.09 0.30
N ILE A 107 3.47 -9.46 1.55
CA ILE A 107 2.71 -8.98 2.71
C ILE A 107 3.46 -7.79 3.33
N ILE A 108 2.77 -6.67 3.48
CA ILE A 108 3.25 -5.53 4.26
C ILE A 108 2.45 -5.47 5.56
N CYS A 109 3.13 -5.79 6.66
CA CYS A 109 2.57 -5.72 8.01
C CYS A 109 3.07 -4.47 8.73
N LYS A 110 2.19 -3.49 8.91
CA LYS A 110 2.44 -2.24 9.67
C LYS A 110 1.22 -1.88 10.48
N ASP A 111 1.43 -1.53 11.74
CA ASP A 111 0.37 -1.15 12.69
C ASP A 111 -0.08 0.31 12.50
N LYS A 112 0.77 1.13 11.87
CA LYS A 112 0.52 2.56 11.63
C LYS A 112 0.64 2.88 10.14
N VAL A 113 -0.38 3.56 9.62
CA VAL A 113 -0.44 4.00 8.22
C VAL A 113 0.79 4.81 7.81
N LYS A 114 1.33 5.68 8.69
CA LYS A 114 2.52 6.48 8.39
C LYS A 114 3.74 5.64 7.99
N GLN A 115 3.92 4.47 8.61
CA GLN A 115 5.06 3.59 8.31
C GLN A 115 4.97 2.96 6.92
N LEU A 116 3.76 2.87 6.33
CA LEU A 116 3.61 2.42 4.94
C LEU A 116 4.27 3.40 3.98
N PHE A 117 4.14 4.70 4.25
CA PHE A 117 4.69 5.78 3.43
C PHE A 117 6.16 6.11 3.75
N GLU A 118 6.82 5.27 4.53
CA GLU A 118 8.29 5.29 4.69
C GLU A 118 8.98 4.30 3.73
N ASN A 119 8.21 3.46 3.04
CA ASN A 119 8.71 2.48 2.08
C ASN A 119 8.58 3.01 0.65
N LEU A 120 9.72 3.27 0.00
CA LEU A 120 9.78 3.78 -1.37
C LEU A 120 9.18 2.80 -2.39
N GLU A 121 9.47 1.50 -2.28
CA GLU A 121 8.92 0.48 -3.19
C GLU A 121 7.39 0.44 -3.13
N PHE A 122 6.82 0.60 -1.92
CA PHE A 122 5.37 0.67 -1.75
C PHE A 122 4.78 1.96 -2.35
N ILE A 123 5.44 3.10 -2.19
CA ILE A 123 5.02 4.36 -2.81
C ILE A 123 5.03 4.24 -4.34
N GLU A 124 6.12 3.72 -4.91
CA GLU A 124 6.26 3.47 -6.35
C GLU A 124 5.17 2.51 -6.85
N PHE A 125 4.87 1.47 -6.08
CA PHE A 125 3.76 0.58 -6.35
C PHE A 125 2.42 1.32 -6.37
N LEU A 126 2.11 2.18 -5.40
CA LEU A 126 0.87 2.97 -5.41
C LEU A 126 0.80 3.94 -6.59
N MET A 127 1.91 4.54 -6.98
CA MET A 127 2.00 5.44 -8.14
C MET A 127 1.65 4.75 -9.46
N SER A 128 1.83 3.43 -9.54
CA SER A 128 1.39 2.62 -10.69
C SER A 128 -0.14 2.46 -10.83
N LYS A 129 -0.91 3.03 -9.88
CA LYS A 129 -2.39 2.96 -9.82
C LYS A 129 -2.90 1.50 -9.82
N PRO A 130 -2.53 0.70 -8.80
CA PRO A 130 -2.95 -0.70 -8.71
C PRO A 130 -4.47 -0.81 -8.57
N CYS A 131 -5.02 -1.97 -8.91
CA CYS A 131 -6.39 -2.31 -8.56
C CYS A 131 -6.47 -2.53 -7.05
N ILE A 132 -7.36 -1.79 -6.36
CA ILE A 132 -7.57 -1.96 -4.91
C ILE A 132 -8.73 -2.91 -4.71
N ILE A 133 -8.48 -4.02 -4.00
CA ILE A 133 -9.46 -5.04 -3.66
C ILE A 133 -9.57 -5.11 -2.14
N LYS A 134 -10.80 -5.07 -1.62
CA LYS A 134 -11.07 -5.13 -0.18
C LYS A 134 -11.48 -6.55 0.18
N HIS A 135 -10.83 -7.14 1.16
CA HIS A 135 -11.40 -8.29 1.84
C HIS A 135 -12.36 -7.78 2.92
N ASP A 136 -13.67 -7.83 2.64
CA ASP A 136 -14.68 -7.10 3.42
C ASP A 136 -14.60 -7.40 4.92
N THR A 137 -14.43 -8.66 5.30
CA THR A 137 -14.35 -9.04 6.71
C THR A 137 -13.12 -8.45 7.41
N SER A 138 -11.94 -8.55 6.79
CA SER A 138 -10.73 -7.91 7.32
C SER A 138 -10.87 -6.38 7.34
N PHE A 139 -11.49 -5.80 6.31
CA PHE A 139 -11.70 -4.37 6.23
C PHE A 139 -12.60 -3.86 7.35
N ILE A 140 -13.65 -4.61 7.72
CA ILE A 140 -14.56 -4.25 8.80
C ILE A 140 -13.85 -4.33 10.16
N LEU A 141 -13.06 -5.37 10.39
CA LEU A 141 -12.31 -5.56 11.64
C LEU A 141 -11.29 -4.45 11.86
N GLU A 142 -10.56 -4.07 10.81
CA GLU A 142 -9.48 -3.06 10.87
C GLU A 142 -9.90 -1.76 10.16
N LYS A 143 -11.20 -1.41 10.28
CA LYS A 143 -11.81 -0.30 9.54
C LYS A 143 -11.10 1.03 9.76
N GLU A 144 -10.67 1.30 10.99
CA GLU A 144 -9.96 2.53 11.32
C GLU A 144 -8.65 2.63 10.53
N PHE A 145 -7.83 1.59 10.56
CA PHE A 145 -6.56 1.53 9.84
C PHE A 145 -6.75 1.71 8.33
N PHE A 146 -7.65 0.94 7.71
CA PHE A 146 -7.84 1.01 6.27
C PHE A 146 -8.50 2.32 5.82
N SER A 147 -9.39 2.90 6.63
CA SER A 147 -9.99 4.21 6.32
C SER A 147 -8.95 5.32 6.41
N GLN A 148 -8.06 5.27 7.41
CA GLN A 148 -6.92 6.19 7.51
C GLN A 148 -5.96 6.03 6.33
N PHE A 149 -5.69 4.79 5.89
CA PHE A 149 -4.86 4.54 4.70
C PHE A 149 -5.47 5.12 3.43
N LEU A 150 -6.74 4.83 3.15
CA LEU A 150 -7.42 5.29 1.93
C LEU A 150 -7.62 6.81 1.88
N SER A 151 -7.70 7.47 3.04
CA SER A 151 -7.81 8.93 3.16
C SER A 151 -6.47 9.62 3.38
N TYR A 152 -5.36 8.87 3.42
CA TYR A 152 -4.05 9.44 3.71
C TYR A 152 -3.66 10.46 2.66
N GLN A 153 -3.30 11.66 3.11
CA GLN A 153 -2.74 12.70 2.28
C GLN A 153 -1.26 12.86 2.60
N ALA A 154 -0.43 12.77 1.57
CA ALA A 154 1.00 13.01 1.71
C ALA A 154 1.23 14.43 2.27
N PRO A 155 2.06 14.57 3.31
CA PRO A 155 2.33 15.87 3.91
C PRO A 155 2.91 16.84 2.88
N GLN A 156 2.50 18.11 2.86
CA GLN A 156 3.00 19.04 1.84
C GLN A 156 4.38 19.64 2.19
N ASN A 157 4.89 19.37 3.39
CA ASN A 157 6.11 19.98 3.92
C ASN A 157 7.33 19.14 3.60
N THR A 158 8.41 19.79 3.16
CA THR A 158 9.68 19.15 2.75
C THR A 158 10.32 18.32 3.86
N ILE A 159 10.23 18.77 5.12
CA ILE A 159 10.78 18.08 6.29
C ILE A 159 10.22 16.65 6.44
N GLN A 160 8.96 16.43 6.11
CA GLN A 160 8.33 15.13 6.34
C GLN A 160 8.77 14.06 5.33
N TYR A 161 9.37 14.47 4.22
CA TYR A 161 9.99 13.57 3.25
C TYR A 161 11.44 13.24 3.58
N LYS A 162 12.03 13.85 4.62
CA LYS A 162 13.46 13.74 4.93
C LYS A 162 13.91 12.28 5.08
N SER A 163 13.06 11.40 5.62
CA SER A 163 13.35 9.97 5.75
C SER A 163 13.51 9.24 4.41
N LEU A 164 12.86 9.73 3.35
CA LEU A 164 12.89 9.15 2.00
C LEU A 164 14.01 9.74 1.12
N LEU A 165 14.68 10.80 1.58
CA LEU A 165 15.73 11.47 0.83
C LEU A 165 17.10 10.82 1.06
N SER A 166 17.94 10.80 0.02
CA SER A 166 19.36 10.51 0.17
C SER A 166 20.06 11.59 1.01
N GLU A 167 21.20 11.28 1.64
CA GLU A 167 21.95 12.25 2.46
C GLU A 167 22.22 13.57 1.73
N ARG A 168 22.66 13.48 0.47
CA ARG A 168 22.89 14.66 -0.38
C ARG A 168 21.62 15.48 -0.62
N SER A 169 20.47 14.82 -0.74
CA SER A 169 19.18 15.51 -0.88
C SER A 169 18.73 16.13 0.44
N LYS A 170 19.00 15.50 1.59
CA LYS A 170 18.68 16.07 2.91
C LYS A 170 19.38 17.42 3.13
N GLU A 171 20.68 17.50 2.83
CA GLU A 171 21.44 18.75 2.91
C GLU A 171 20.83 19.87 2.05
N LEU A 172 20.33 19.53 0.86
CA LEU A 172 19.64 20.49 0.00
C LEU A 172 18.37 21.02 0.65
N PHE A 173 17.55 20.13 1.24
CA PHE A 173 16.26 20.50 1.82
C PHE A 173 16.32 21.08 3.24
N ASP A 174 17.40 20.84 3.98
CA ASP A 174 17.58 21.34 5.35
C ASP A 174 17.64 22.88 5.41
N ASN A 175 18.11 23.51 4.35
CA ASN A 175 18.15 24.98 4.22
C ASN A 175 16.78 25.63 3.94
N PHE A 176 15.75 24.83 3.64
CA PHE A 176 14.43 25.31 3.22
C PHE A 176 13.36 25.20 4.31
N GLY A 177 13.71 24.75 5.52
CA GLY A 177 12.82 24.77 6.68
C GLY A 177 11.49 24.03 6.49
N ALA A 178 10.46 24.45 7.23
CA ALA A 178 9.14 23.79 7.25
C ALA A 178 8.19 24.20 6.11
N PHE A 179 8.70 24.89 5.08
CA PHE A 179 7.89 25.35 3.97
C PHE A 179 7.55 24.21 3.00
N THR A 180 6.43 24.36 2.29
CA THR A 180 6.10 23.49 1.15
C THR A 180 7.07 23.75 -0.01
N PHE A 181 7.24 22.77 -0.90
CA PHE A 181 8.06 22.96 -2.11
C PHE A 181 7.61 24.19 -2.92
N LYS A 182 6.30 24.41 -3.05
CA LYS A 182 5.74 25.56 -3.78
C LYS A 182 6.07 26.89 -3.12
N GLN A 183 6.00 26.96 -1.79
CA GLN A 183 6.38 28.16 -1.04
C GLN A 183 7.88 28.45 -1.19
N ASN A 184 8.73 27.43 -1.15
CA ASN A 184 10.17 27.59 -1.38
C ASN A 184 10.47 28.15 -2.78
N VAL A 185 9.82 27.62 -3.82
CA VAL A 185 9.93 28.17 -5.19
C VAL A 185 9.47 29.62 -5.26
N GLN A 186 8.33 29.95 -4.64
CA GLN A 186 7.81 31.32 -4.61
C GLN A 186 8.74 32.29 -3.87
N ASN A 187 9.34 31.85 -2.77
CA ASN A 187 10.31 32.65 -2.01
C ASN A 187 11.57 32.92 -2.84
N ILE A 188 12.10 31.93 -3.56
CA ILE A 188 13.27 32.16 -4.44
C ILE A 188 12.91 33.17 -5.54
N LEU A 189 11.74 33.02 -6.16
CA LEU A 189 11.26 33.93 -7.20
C LEU A 189 11.05 35.37 -6.68
N SER A 190 10.58 35.56 -5.45
CA SER A 190 10.32 36.89 -4.88
C SER A 190 11.60 37.66 -4.53
N HIS A 191 12.70 36.97 -4.20
CA HIS A 191 14.01 37.59 -3.99
C HIS A 191 14.68 38.00 -5.31
N GLY A 192 14.23 37.47 -6.45
CA GLY A 192 14.68 37.85 -7.78
C GLY A 192 16.13 37.45 -8.12
N LYS A 193 16.82 36.72 -7.23
CA LYS A 193 18.17 36.20 -7.42
C LYS A 193 18.30 34.80 -6.82
N ILE A 194 19.11 33.97 -7.45
CA ILE A 194 19.49 32.64 -6.96
C ILE A 194 20.84 32.80 -6.24
N GLU A 195 20.84 32.59 -4.93
CA GLU A 195 21.98 32.86 -4.04
C GLU A 195 22.77 31.61 -3.68
N SER A 196 22.21 30.42 -3.95
CA SER A 196 22.87 29.15 -3.64
C SER A 196 22.59 28.07 -4.67
N GLN A 197 23.49 27.09 -4.72
CA GLN A 197 23.32 25.87 -5.53
C GLN A 197 22.01 25.14 -5.17
N GLY A 198 21.60 25.15 -3.90
CA GLY A 198 20.34 24.56 -3.47
C GLY A 198 19.12 25.25 -4.07
N GLN A 199 19.10 26.58 -4.09
CA GLN A 199 18.01 27.35 -4.72
C GLN A 199 17.95 27.10 -6.24
N TYR A 200 19.11 27.00 -6.89
CA TYR A 200 19.17 26.66 -8.32
C TYR A 200 18.53 25.29 -8.60
N LEU A 201 18.86 24.27 -7.81
CA LEU A 201 18.33 22.92 -7.98
C LEU A 201 16.81 22.85 -7.76
N ILE A 202 16.28 23.56 -6.77
CA ILE A 202 14.83 23.65 -6.53
C ILE A 202 14.11 24.30 -7.71
N MET A 203 14.68 25.37 -8.27
CA MET A 203 14.12 26.04 -9.45
C MET A 203 14.17 25.14 -10.69
N ALA A 204 15.30 24.45 -10.92
CA ALA A 204 15.43 23.49 -12.01
C ALA A 204 14.40 22.36 -11.89
N LEU A 205 14.22 21.79 -10.69
CA LEU A 205 13.23 20.75 -10.43
C LEU A 205 11.79 21.24 -10.68
N SER A 206 11.49 22.49 -10.33
CA SER A 206 10.20 23.12 -10.60
C SER A 206 9.91 23.22 -12.10
N GLU A 207 10.89 23.63 -12.90
CA GLU A 207 10.76 23.74 -14.36
C GLU A 207 10.66 22.37 -15.05
N LEU A 208 11.43 21.37 -14.59
CA LEU A 208 11.31 19.99 -15.05
C LEU A 208 9.90 19.44 -14.81
N ASN A 209 9.33 19.69 -13.62
CA ASN A 209 7.96 19.28 -13.29
C ASN A 209 6.90 19.96 -14.18
N LYS A 210 7.08 21.25 -14.52
CA LYS A 210 6.18 21.94 -15.46
C LYS A 210 6.23 21.33 -16.85
N SER A 211 7.43 21.01 -17.32
CA SER A 211 7.68 20.42 -18.64
C SER A 211 7.08 19.03 -18.74
N TYR A 212 7.25 18.21 -17.70
CA TYR A 212 6.65 16.87 -17.62
C TYR A 212 5.12 16.90 -17.68
N LYS A 213 4.47 17.81 -16.93
CA LYS A 213 3.00 17.96 -16.98
C LYS A 213 2.48 18.42 -18.34
N LYS A 214 3.23 19.28 -19.05
CA LYS A 214 2.88 19.69 -20.42
C LYS A 214 2.99 18.55 -21.42
N GLY A 215 3.98 17.66 -21.27
CA GLY A 215 4.12 16.46 -22.09
C GLY A 215 2.92 15.52 -21.97
N ILE A 216 2.45 15.27 -20.74
CA ILE A 216 1.27 14.41 -20.47
C ILE A 216 -0.05 15.01 -20.96
N SER A 217 -0.12 16.35 -21.13
CA SER A 217 -1.35 17.02 -21.58
C SER A 217 -1.50 17.01 -23.11
N ASN A 218 -0.47 16.58 -23.85
CA ASN A 218 -0.42 16.53 -25.30
C ASN A 218 -0.42 15.09 -25.86
N GLU A 219 -0.62 14.08 -25.00
CA GLU A 219 -0.90 12.67 -25.34
C GLU A 219 -2.31 12.29 -24.89
#